data_AF-A0A639JBY4-F1
#
_entry.id   AF-A0A639JBY4-F1
#
_cell.length_a   1.000
_cell.length_b   1.000
_cell.length_c   1.000
_cell.angle_alpha   90.00
_cell.angle_beta   90.00
_cell.angle_gamma   90.00
#
_symmetry.space_group_name_H-M   'P 1'
#
loop_
_entity.id
_entity.type
_entity.pdbx_description
1 polymer ?
#
loop_
_entity_poly.entity_id
_entity_poly.type
_entity_poly.pdbx_seq_one_letter_code
_entity_poly.pdbx_strand_id
1 'polypeptide(L)' 'CDDDAMIICGCMARLNKNNSDLHDLLMDYYVMGMTFMMLARKHGCSDCRIGRLLQKAEGIIDGMLMMLDIRLEME' A
#
# COMPACT_ATOMS: atom_id res chain seq x y z
N CYS A 1 11.10 9.15 10.33
CA CYS A 1 11.62 8.64 11.61
C CYS A 1 11.56 7.11 11.66
N ASP A 2 12.36 6.45 12.51
CA ASP A 2 12.28 4.98 12.71
C ASP A 2 10.90 4.55 13.24
N ASP A 3 10.24 5.41 13.99
CA ASP A 3 8.89 5.17 14.50
C ASP A 3 7.84 5.07 13.39
N ASP A 4 7.88 5.96 12.38
CA ASP A 4 6.98 5.89 11.22
C ASP A 4 7.20 4.59 10.43
N ALA A 5 8.47 4.20 10.27
CA ALA A 5 8.81 2.96 9.57
C ALA A 5 8.26 1.73 10.32
N MET A 6 8.35 1.70 11.65
CA MET A 6 7.74 0.64 12.47
C MET A 6 6.22 0.62 12.37
N ILE A 7 5.57 1.78 12.37
CA ILE A 7 4.11 1.90 12.24
C ILE A 7 3.65 1.40 10.87
N ILE A 8 4.27 1.87 9.79
CA ILE A 8 4.00 1.43 8.42
C ILE A 8 4.22 -0.08 8.30
N CYS A 9 5.31 -0.62 8.86
CA CYS A 9 5.55 -2.07 8.87
C CYS A 9 4.43 -2.83 9.59
N GLY A 10 3.94 -2.31 10.72
CA GLY A 10 2.78 -2.87 11.42
C GLY A 10 1.51 -2.89 10.57
N CYS A 11 1.21 -1.78 9.88
CA CYS A 11 0.08 -1.66 8.96
C CYS A 11 0.21 -2.62 7.76
N MET A 12 1.40 -2.69 7.15
CA MET A 12 1.70 -3.60 6.03
C MET A 12 1.58 -5.08 6.45
N ALA A 13 2.05 -5.45 7.64
CA ALA A 13 1.90 -6.81 8.16
C ALA A 13 0.43 -7.20 8.39
N ARG A 14 -0.39 -6.26 8.85
CA ARG A 14 -1.85 -6.46 8.99
C ARG A 14 -2.53 -6.55 7.63
N LEU A 15 -2.14 -5.69 6.68
CA LEU A 15 -2.65 -5.73 5.32
C LEU A 15 -2.33 -7.07 4.64
N ASN A 16 -1.10 -7.57 4.76
CA ASN A 16 -0.70 -8.86 4.19
C ASN A 16 -1.55 -10.04 4.72
N LYS A 17 -1.86 -10.04 6.01
CA LYS A 17 -2.73 -11.06 6.62
C LYS A 17 -4.17 -11.02 6.09
N ASN A 18 -4.69 -9.84 5.78
CA ASN A 18 -6.07 -9.67 5.32
C ASN A 18 -6.20 -9.77 3.80
N ASN A 19 -5.21 -9.26 3.07
CA ASN A 19 -5.18 -9.21 1.62
C ASN A 19 -3.73 -9.09 1.11
N SER A 20 -3.11 -10.23 0.86
CA SER A 20 -1.74 -10.31 0.33
C SER A 20 -1.61 -9.64 -1.04
N ASP A 21 -2.64 -9.66 -1.88
CA ASP A 21 -2.59 -9.06 -3.22
C ASP A 21 -2.42 -7.53 -3.15
N LEU A 22 -3.10 -6.86 -2.22
CA LEU A 22 -2.96 -5.41 -2.02
C LEU A 22 -1.63 -5.06 -1.37
N HIS A 23 -1.13 -5.91 -0.47
CA HIS A 23 0.19 -5.77 0.11
C HIS A 23 1.27 -5.84 -0.98
N ASP A 24 1.23 -6.85 -1.83
CA ASP A 24 2.20 -7.04 -2.91
C ASP A 24 2.13 -5.89 -3.92
N LEU A 25 0.93 -5.39 -4.20
CA LEU A 25 0.75 -4.21 -5.06
C LEU A 25 1.43 -2.96 -4.49
N LEU A 26 1.27 -2.69 -3.20
CA LEU A 26 1.94 -1.57 -2.53
C LEU A 26 3.46 -1.75 -2.51
N MET A 27 3.95 -2.97 -2.25
CA MET A 27 5.38 -3.28 -2.27
C MET A 27 5.98 -3.10 -3.66
N ASP A 28 5.33 -3.62 -4.69
CA ASP A 28 5.78 -3.48 -6.06
C ASP A 28 5.82 -2.00 -6.50
N TYR A 29 4.84 -1.20 -6.08
CA TYR A 29 4.77 0.22 -6.45
C TYR A 29 5.78 1.09 -5.68
N TYR A 30 5.76 1.03 -4.34
CA TYR A 30 6.55 1.93 -3.49
C TYR A 30 7.96 1.44 -3.20
N VAL A 31 8.18 0.13 -3.10
CA VAL A 31 9.51 -0.43 -2.77
C VAL A 31 10.27 -0.82 -4.03
N MET A 32 9.61 -1.52 -4.95
CA MET A 32 10.24 -1.93 -6.22
C MET A 32 10.21 -0.84 -7.30
N GLY A 33 9.46 0.24 -7.08
CA GLY A 33 9.36 1.36 -8.02
C GLY A 33 8.70 1.00 -9.35
N MET A 34 7.81 -0.01 -9.37
CA MET A 34 7.13 -0.42 -10.60
C MET A 34 6.10 0.63 -11.04
N THR A 35 6.05 0.90 -12.35
CA THR A 35 5.05 1.81 -12.92
C THR A 35 3.68 1.15 -13.04
N PHE A 36 2.61 1.96 -13.18
CA PHE A 36 1.27 1.46 -13.43
C PHE A 36 1.18 0.50 -14.62
N MET A 37 1.91 0.79 -15.72
CA MET A 37 1.98 -0.09 -16.89
C MET A 37 2.60 -1.45 -16.58
N MET A 38 3.64 -1.49 -15.75
CA MET A 38 4.29 -2.76 -15.36
C MET A 38 3.39 -3.59 -14.46
N LEU A 39 2.74 -2.94 -13.48
CA LEU A 39 1.75 -3.58 -12.61
C LEU A 39 0.55 -4.09 -13.40
N ALA A 40 0.04 -3.30 -14.34
CA ALA A 40 -1.07 -3.67 -15.21
C ALA A 40 -0.74 -4.93 -16.03
N ARG A 41 0.48 -5.00 -16.59
CA ARG A 41 0.97 -6.21 -17.26
C ARG A 41 1.11 -7.40 -16.32
N LYS A 42 1.65 -7.21 -15.11
CA LYS A 42 1.84 -8.27 -14.10
C LYS A 42 0.51 -8.86 -13.64
N HIS A 43 -0.50 -8.03 -13.41
CA HIS A 43 -1.84 -8.44 -12.98
C HIS A 43 -2.81 -8.75 -14.14
N GLY A 44 -2.37 -8.63 -15.40
CA GLY A 44 -3.20 -8.86 -16.58
C GLY A 44 -4.43 -7.94 -16.65
N CYS A 45 -4.30 -6.68 -16.23
CA CYS A 45 -5.41 -5.74 -16.18
C CYS A 45 -5.03 -4.35 -16.72
N SER A 46 -6.00 -3.43 -16.81
CA SER A 46 -5.73 -2.06 -17.29
C SER A 46 -5.11 -1.18 -16.21
N ASP A 47 -4.34 -0.18 -16.62
CA ASP A 47 -3.71 0.81 -15.73
C ASP A 47 -4.74 1.49 -14.80
N CYS A 48 -5.94 1.81 -15.32
CA CYS A 48 -7.04 2.34 -14.51
C CYS A 48 -7.51 1.38 -13.40
N ARG A 49 -7.48 0.07 -13.64
CA ARG A 49 -7.83 -0.91 -12.60
C ARG A 49 -6.74 -0.98 -11.54
N ILE A 50 -5.47 -0.94 -11.94
CA ILE A 50 -4.35 -0.85 -10.98
C ILE A 50 -4.47 0.41 -10.13
N GLY A 51 -4.72 1.58 -10.72
CA GLY A 51 -4.87 2.82 -9.95
C GLY A 51 -5.98 2.73 -8.91
N ARG A 52 -7.12 2.12 -9.24
CA ARG A 52 -8.21 1.87 -8.27
C ARG A 52 -7.82 0.87 -7.16
N LEU A 53 -7.05 -0.17 -7.49
CA LEU A 53 -6.57 -1.14 -6.50
C LEU A 53 -5.55 -0.50 -5.56
N LEU A 54 -4.65 0.31 -6.11
CA LEU A 54 -3.65 1.04 -5.34
C LEU A 54 -4.33 2.03 -4.39
N GLN A 55 -5.25 2.86 -4.89
CA GLN A 55 -6.03 3.79 -4.06
C GLN A 55 -6.82 3.06 -2.96
N LYS A 56 -7.35 1.87 -3.26
CA LYS A 56 -8.03 1.03 -2.26
C LYS A 56 -7.05 0.56 -1.18
N ALA A 57 -5.84 0.13 -1.56
CA ALA A 57 -4.81 -0.31 -0.62
C ALA A 57 -4.35 0.85 0.27
N GLU A 58 -4.05 1.99 -0.33
CA GLU A 58 -3.69 3.24 0.37
C GLU A 58 -4.79 3.66 1.35
N GLY A 59 -6.06 3.65 0.94
CA GLY A 59 -7.17 4.00 1.83
C GLY A 59 -7.36 3.03 3.00
N ILE A 60 -6.97 1.77 2.86
CA ILE A 60 -6.96 0.82 3.99
C ILE A 60 -5.84 1.18 4.97
N ILE A 61 -4.63 1.46 4.48
CA ILE A 61 -3.51 1.88 5.33
C ILE A 61 -3.84 3.18 6.05
N ASP A 62 -4.41 4.16 5.36
CA ASP A 62 -4.84 5.45 5.93
C ASP A 62 -5.92 5.24 7.01
N GLY A 63 -6.92 4.39 6.73
CA GLY A 63 -7.92 4.01 7.73
C GLY A 63 -7.33 3.29 8.96
N MET A 64 -6.31 2.45 8.78
CA MET A 64 -5.60 1.81 9.89
C MET A 64 -4.84 2.83 10.74
N LEU A 65 -4.18 3.81 10.11
CA LEU A 65 -3.49 4.89 10.80
C LEU A 65 -4.46 5.76 11.60
N MET A 66 -5.61 6.10 11.01
CA MET A 66 -6.69 6.80 11.71
C MET A 66 -7.23 6.02 12.91
N MET A 67 -7.44 4.71 12.78
CA MET A 67 -7.90 3.86 13.89
C MET A 67 -6.89 3.77 15.04
N LEU A 68 -5.60 3.92 14.74
CA LEU A 68 -4.54 3.92 15.75
C LEU A 68 -4.30 5.31 16.36
N ASP A 69 -5.06 6.34 15.94
CA ASP A 69 -4.89 7.76 16.29
C ASP A 69 -3.46 8.28 15.98
N ILE A 70 -2.85 7.71 14.94
CA ILE A 70 -1.50 8.05 14.51
C ILE A 70 -1.60 9.06 13.38
N ARG A 71 -0.95 10.22 13.56
CA ARG A 71 -0.64 11.13 12.47
C ARG A 71 0.78 10.84 12.00
N LEU A 72 0.93 10.41 10.75
CA LEU A 72 2.25 10.37 10.13
C LEU A 72 2.74 11.81 9.97
N GLU A 73 3.87 12.13 10.60
CA GLU A 73 4.57 13.39 10.35
C GLU A 73 5.30 13.25 9.02
N MET A 74 4.75 13.87 7.96
CA MET A 74 5.46 14.02 6.69
C MET A 74 6.27 15.32 6.76
N GLU A 75 7.55 15.22 7.11
CA GLU A 75 8.53 16.31 6.91
C GLU A 75 9.00 16.39 5.44
#